data_AF-A0A1S2PZX7-F1
#
_entry.id   AF-A0A1S2PZX7-F1
#
_cell.length_a   1.000
_cell.length_b   1.000
_cell.length_c   1.000
_cell.angle_alpha   90.00
_cell.angle_beta   90.00
_cell.angle_gamma   90.00
#
_symmetry.space_group_name_H-M   'P 1'
#
loop_
_entity.id
_entity.type
_entity.pdbx_description
1 polymer ?
#
loop_
_entity_poly.entity_id
_entity_poly.type
_entity_poly.pdbx_seq_one_letter_code
_entity_poly.pdbx_strand_id
1 'polypeptide(L)'
;MSDAVYSLLGALGGAIVAGTATFYGPLQLQKRALREASAERDSAHAHAEANRQSEMQRAQVARVVQVRRAMAAWDNLLGRTFRLLENGTVDSEAFHQAAERARVDASTALYEALNDGLYIPATKGSGARERLEFGDYPDLRDDPADSKWVLDKFEKATEALNAMAESDADSSSDAWVELWEDTRHHILSAHRCRADLSHALMRHVETIADVTTIETRCLISVNLAPVSDDLVQDVCRLRRSGP
;
A
#
# COMPACT_ATOMS: atom_id res chain seq x y z
N MET A 1 -77.53 60.55 16.17
CA MET A 1 -77.47 59.41 15.22
C MET A 1 -76.03 59.15 14.73
N SER A 2 -75.01 59.48 15.52
CA SER A 2 -73.60 59.44 15.08
C SER A 2 -72.82 58.25 15.65
N ASP A 3 -73.25 57.68 16.78
CA ASP A 3 -72.55 56.56 17.45
C ASP A 3 -72.69 55.20 16.76
N ALA A 4 -73.78 54.98 16.02
CA ALA A 4 -73.99 53.71 15.31
C ALA A 4 -73.02 53.53 14.12
N VAL A 5 -72.62 54.63 13.47
CA VAL A 5 -71.76 54.62 12.27
C VAL A 5 -70.30 54.29 12.63
N TYR A 6 -69.82 54.75 13.79
CA TYR A 6 -68.47 54.42 14.26
C TYR A 6 -68.31 52.97 14.75
N SER A 7 -69.37 52.37 15.32
CA SER A 7 -69.33 50.95 15.72
C SER A 7 -69.32 50.00 14.52
N LEU A 8 -70.03 50.36 13.44
CA LEU A 8 -70.08 49.56 12.21
C LEU A 8 -68.75 49.61 11.44
N LEU A 9 -68.11 50.79 11.39
CA LEU A 9 -66.77 50.95 10.78
C LEU A 9 -65.67 50.24 11.59
N GLY A 10 -65.78 50.20 12.92
CA GLY A 10 -64.87 49.42 13.77
C GLY A 10 -65.02 47.91 13.57
N ALA A 11 -66.26 47.41 13.46
CA ALA A 11 -66.53 45.99 13.25
C ALA A 11 -66.10 45.49 11.85
N LEU A 12 -66.29 46.31 10.81
CA LEU A 12 -65.86 45.97 9.45
C LEU A 12 -64.32 46.00 9.31
N GLY A 13 -63.65 46.95 9.97
CA GLY A 13 -62.20 47.01 10.02
C GLY A 13 -61.57 45.82 10.77
N GLY A 14 -62.17 45.40 11.88
CA GLY A 14 -61.71 44.23 12.65
C GLY A 14 -61.84 42.91 11.88
N ALA A 15 -62.91 42.72 11.10
CA ALA A 15 -63.13 41.51 10.30
C ALA A 15 -62.11 41.34 9.16
N ILE A 16 -61.67 42.43 8.53
CA ILE A 16 -60.68 42.39 7.44
C ILE A 16 -59.28 42.05 7.98
N VAL A 17 -58.90 42.59 9.15
CA VAL A 17 -57.61 42.29 9.80
C VAL A 17 -57.58 40.85 10.32
N ALA A 18 -58.69 40.33 10.88
CA ALA A 18 -58.78 38.94 11.32
C ALA A 18 -58.77 37.94 10.15
N GLY A 19 -59.40 38.29 9.01
CA GLY A 19 -59.42 37.45 7.81
C GLY A 19 -58.07 37.30 7.12
N THR A 20 -57.22 38.33 7.18
CA THR A 20 -55.86 38.26 6.59
C THR A 20 -54.88 37.48 7.46
N ALA A 21 -55.01 37.53 8.79
CA ALA A 21 -54.16 36.75 9.70
C ALA A 21 -54.37 35.22 9.58
N THR A 22 -55.61 34.79 9.30
CA THR A 22 -55.94 33.35 9.17
C THR A 22 -55.44 32.74 7.85
N PHE A 23 -55.27 33.55 6.79
CA PHE A 23 -54.79 33.06 5.50
C PHE A 23 -53.25 33.04 5.38
N TYR A 24 -52.55 33.98 6.04
CA TYR A 24 -51.09 34.07 5.97
C TYR A 24 -50.34 33.10 6.91
N GLY A 25 -50.94 32.71 8.04
CA GLY A 25 -50.33 31.79 9.00
C GLY A 25 -49.99 30.39 8.42
N PRO A 26 -50.94 29.69 7.77
CA PRO A 26 -50.72 28.33 7.24
C PRO A 26 -49.67 28.28 6.12
N LEU A 27 -49.63 29.29 5.24
CA LEU A 27 -48.66 29.37 4.15
C LEU A 27 -47.23 29.57 4.64
N GLN A 28 -47.03 30.31 5.74
CA GLN A 28 -45.70 30.47 6.33
C GLN A 28 -45.21 29.18 7.00
N LEU A 29 -46.11 28.43 7.65
CA LEU A 29 -45.79 27.12 8.23
C LEU A 29 -45.40 26.10 7.15
N GLN A 30 -46.13 26.06 6.03
CA GLN A 30 -45.83 25.15 4.92
C GLN A 30 -44.47 25.47 4.25
N LYS A 31 -44.12 26.76 4.12
CA LYS A 31 -42.78 27.17 3.62
C LYS A 31 -41.66 26.81 4.58
N ARG A 32 -41.87 26.88 5.90
CA ARG A 32 -40.88 26.44 6.89
C ARG A 32 -40.69 24.92 6.84
N ALA A 33 -41.78 24.17 6.83
CA ALA A 33 -41.74 22.71 6.71
C ALA A 33 -41.02 22.23 5.43
N LEU A 34 -41.25 22.90 4.29
CA LEU A 34 -40.53 22.60 3.04
C LEU A 34 -39.03 22.90 3.12
N ARG A 35 -38.63 23.99 3.78
CA ARG A 35 -37.21 24.35 3.96
C ARG A 35 -36.51 23.42 4.94
N GLU A 36 -37.19 23.02 6.01
CA GLU A 36 -36.66 22.04 6.96
C GLU A 36 -36.48 20.68 6.28
N ALA A 37 -37.46 20.22 5.51
CA ALA A 37 -37.36 18.98 4.74
C ALA A 37 -36.28 19.03 3.63
N SER A 38 -36.05 20.19 2.99
CA SER A 38 -34.94 20.33 2.04
C SER A 38 -33.59 20.34 2.76
N ALA A 39 -33.47 21.06 3.88
CA ALA A 39 -32.24 21.11 4.66
C ALA A 39 -31.85 19.75 5.23
N GLU A 40 -32.84 18.93 5.63
CA GLU A 40 -32.62 17.56 6.10
C GLU A 40 -32.18 16.62 4.96
N ARG A 41 -32.70 16.80 3.75
CA ARG A 41 -32.22 16.05 2.57
C ARG A 41 -30.81 16.45 2.20
N ASP A 42 -30.51 17.74 2.19
CA ASP A 42 -29.17 18.25 1.84
C ASP A 42 -28.13 17.77 2.85
N SER A 43 -28.45 17.78 4.15
CA SER A 43 -27.57 17.23 5.19
C SER A 43 -27.40 15.71 5.06
N ALA A 44 -28.48 14.97 4.79
CA ALA A 44 -28.41 13.53 4.56
C ALA A 44 -27.56 13.19 3.33
N HIS A 45 -27.67 13.97 2.25
CA HIS A 45 -26.84 13.81 1.05
C HIS A 45 -25.37 14.11 1.34
N ALA A 46 -25.07 15.21 2.05
CA ALA A 46 -23.70 15.54 2.45
C ALA A 46 -23.07 14.45 3.33
N HIS A 47 -23.83 13.90 4.28
CA HIS A 47 -23.36 12.77 5.10
C HIS A 47 -23.13 11.49 4.28
N ALA A 48 -24.02 11.18 3.34
CA ALA A 48 -23.85 10.02 2.45
C ALA A 48 -22.64 10.18 1.50
N GLU A 49 -22.32 11.39 1.07
CA GLU A 49 -21.13 11.67 0.26
C GLU A 49 -19.85 11.56 1.08
N ALA A 50 -19.82 12.12 2.28
CA ALA A 50 -18.68 12.00 3.19
C ALA A 50 -18.38 10.54 3.55
N ASN A 51 -19.42 9.74 3.80
CA ASN A 51 -19.25 8.30 4.07
C ASN A 51 -18.67 7.57 2.86
N ARG A 52 -19.18 7.81 1.66
CA ARG A 52 -18.65 7.21 0.42
C ARG A 52 -17.19 7.55 0.19
N GLN A 53 -16.79 8.80 0.42
CA GLN A 53 -15.38 9.20 0.32
C GLN A 53 -14.50 8.49 1.35
N SER A 54 -14.96 8.39 2.60
CA SER A 54 -14.22 7.69 3.66
C SER A 54 -14.06 6.19 3.37
N GLU A 55 -15.08 5.56 2.79
CA GLU A 55 -15.04 4.15 2.38
C GLU A 55 -14.05 3.94 1.23
N MET A 56 -14.06 4.82 0.22
CA MET A 56 -13.09 4.80 -0.88
C MET A 56 -11.65 4.96 -0.39
N GLN A 57 -11.39 5.91 0.50
CA GLN A 57 -10.07 6.13 1.09
C GLN A 57 -9.61 4.90 1.90
N ARG A 58 -10.48 4.33 2.75
CA ARG A 58 -10.16 3.11 3.52
C ARG A 58 -9.84 1.94 2.61
N ALA A 59 -10.60 1.75 1.52
CA ALA A 59 -10.33 0.70 0.54
C ALA A 59 -8.98 0.90 -0.15
N GLN A 60 -8.62 2.13 -0.54
CA GLN A 60 -7.32 2.45 -1.13
C GLN A 60 -6.16 2.15 -0.17
N VAL A 61 -6.26 2.58 1.09
CA VAL A 61 -5.25 2.30 2.12
C VAL A 61 -5.10 0.79 2.38
N ALA A 62 -6.22 0.05 2.44
CA ALA A 62 -6.20 -1.40 2.65
C ALA A 62 -5.42 -2.14 1.55
N ARG A 63 -5.56 -1.72 0.29
CA ARG A 63 -4.81 -2.31 -0.84
C ARG A 63 -3.32 -1.99 -0.80
N VAL A 64 -2.96 -0.75 -0.44
CA VAL A 64 -1.54 -0.41 -0.23
C VAL A 64 -0.92 -1.32 0.83
N VAL A 65 -1.63 -1.55 1.93
CA VAL A 65 -1.20 -2.47 2.99
C VAL A 65 -1.07 -3.91 2.45
N GLN A 66 -2.00 -4.37 1.61
CA GLN A 66 -1.96 -5.68 0.99
C GLN A 66 -0.72 -5.87 0.10
N VAL A 67 -0.40 -4.91 -0.77
CA VAL A 67 0.82 -4.93 -1.60
C VAL A 67 2.06 -5.02 -0.72
N ARG A 68 2.17 -4.15 0.30
CA ARG A 68 3.31 -4.14 1.22
C ARG A 68 3.47 -5.48 1.94
N ARG A 69 2.36 -6.08 2.36
CA ARG A 69 2.34 -7.38 3.06
C ARG A 69 2.78 -8.51 2.14
N ALA A 70 2.28 -8.57 0.91
CA ALA A 70 2.63 -9.61 -0.04
C ALA A 70 4.13 -9.55 -0.39
N MET A 71 4.65 -8.36 -0.69
CA MET A 71 6.08 -8.19 -0.99
C MET A 71 6.98 -8.48 0.22
N ALA A 72 6.55 -8.13 1.44
CA ALA A 72 7.27 -8.48 2.66
C ALA A 72 7.26 -9.99 2.94
N ALA A 73 6.17 -10.69 2.63
CA ALA A 73 6.11 -12.15 2.76
C ALA A 73 7.12 -12.83 1.82
N TRP A 74 7.22 -12.37 0.58
CA TRP A 74 8.21 -12.87 -0.38
C TRP A 74 9.65 -12.56 0.07
N ASP A 75 9.94 -11.34 0.54
CA ASP A 75 11.29 -10.96 1.03
C ASP A 75 11.72 -11.80 2.23
N ASN A 76 10.80 -12.05 3.15
CA ASN A 76 11.02 -12.94 4.29
C ASN A 76 11.28 -14.39 3.86
N LEU A 77 10.56 -14.88 2.84
CA LEU A 77 10.79 -16.22 2.27
C LEU A 77 12.20 -16.32 1.69
N LEU A 78 12.62 -15.35 0.88
CA LEU A 78 13.96 -15.31 0.27
C LEU A 78 15.04 -15.27 1.36
N GLY A 79 14.94 -14.32 2.30
CA GLY A 79 15.93 -14.17 3.37
C GLY A 79 15.95 -15.33 4.37
N ARG A 80 14.85 -16.06 4.56
CA ARG A 80 14.84 -17.30 5.35
C ARG A 80 15.52 -18.44 4.60
N THR A 81 15.21 -18.60 3.32
CA THR A 81 15.75 -19.69 2.50
C THR A 81 17.25 -19.57 2.33
N PHE A 82 17.74 -18.35 2.07
CA PHE A 82 19.18 -18.07 2.00
C PHE A 82 19.92 -18.49 3.28
N ARG A 83 19.41 -18.10 4.45
CA ARG A 83 19.98 -18.50 5.75
C ARG A 83 19.90 -20.00 6.01
N LEU A 84 18.90 -20.71 5.46
CA LEU A 84 18.83 -22.16 5.58
C LEU A 84 19.88 -22.83 4.71
N LEU A 85 20.10 -22.33 3.48
CA LEU A 85 21.15 -22.81 2.59
C LEU A 85 22.56 -22.60 3.17
N GLU A 86 22.78 -21.50 3.92
CA GLU A 86 24.04 -21.30 4.66
C GLU A 86 24.30 -22.38 5.73
N ASN A 87 23.24 -22.96 6.30
CA ASN A 87 23.32 -23.91 7.42
C ASN A 87 23.11 -25.37 7.00
N GLY A 88 22.79 -25.66 5.73
CA GLY A 88 22.55 -27.01 5.25
C GLY A 88 21.61 -27.09 4.05
N THR A 89 20.95 -28.23 3.90
CA THR A 89 20.06 -28.50 2.77
C THR A 89 18.68 -27.88 2.96
N VAL A 90 18.15 -27.30 1.88
CA VAL A 90 16.77 -26.85 1.77
C VAL A 90 16.00 -27.85 0.91
N ASP A 91 14.75 -28.12 1.28
CA ASP A 91 13.80 -28.82 0.41
C ASP A 91 13.43 -27.91 -0.77
N SER A 92 14.05 -28.16 -1.93
CA SER A 92 13.92 -27.33 -3.13
C SER A 92 12.48 -27.30 -3.65
N GLU A 93 11.76 -28.42 -3.56
CA GLU A 93 10.36 -28.51 -4.00
C GLU A 93 9.46 -27.67 -3.08
N ALA A 94 9.65 -27.77 -1.76
CA ALA A 94 8.91 -26.95 -0.81
C ALA A 94 9.19 -25.44 -0.99
N PHE A 95 10.45 -25.07 -1.28
CA PHE A 95 10.82 -23.70 -1.59
C PHE A 95 10.16 -23.22 -2.89
N HIS A 96 10.25 -23.99 -3.97
CA HIS A 96 9.65 -23.64 -5.27
C HIS A 96 8.15 -23.37 -5.15
N GLN A 97 7.42 -24.25 -4.46
CA GLN A 97 5.98 -24.07 -4.22
C GLN A 97 5.68 -22.82 -3.37
N ALA A 98 6.50 -22.54 -2.35
CA ALA A 98 6.33 -21.35 -1.52
C ALA A 98 6.62 -20.06 -2.31
N ALA A 99 7.64 -20.08 -3.16
CA ALA A 99 8.02 -18.96 -4.01
C ALA A 99 6.94 -18.66 -5.05
N GLU A 100 6.38 -19.69 -5.69
CA GLU A 100 5.30 -19.50 -6.67
C GLU A 100 4.03 -18.94 -6.01
N ARG A 101 3.67 -19.39 -4.81
CA ARG A 101 2.57 -18.79 -4.04
C ARG A 101 2.84 -17.33 -3.71
N ALA A 102 4.05 -17.01 -3.23
CA ALA A 102 4.44 -15.64 -2.94
C ALA A 102 4.39 -14.73 -4.19
N ARG A 103 4.81 -15.25 -5.34
CA ARG A 103 4.73 -14.57 -6.65
C ARG A 103 3.29 -14.29 -7.06
N VAL A 104 2.40 -15.28 -6.94
CA VAL A 104 0.97 -15.12 -7.24
C VAL A 104 0.31 -14.12 -6.31
N ASP A 105 0.57 -14.19 -5.01
CA ASP A 105 0.02 -13.25 -4.01
C ASP A 105 0.49 -11.82 -4.28
N ALA A 106 1.78 -11.62 -4.56
CA ALA A 106 2.35 -10.33 -4.89
C ALA A 106 1.79 -9.75 -6.20
N SER A 107 1.70 -10.58 -7.23
CA SER A 107 1.14 -10.18 -8.53
C SER A 107 -0.34 -9.78 -8.38
N THR A 108 -1.12 -10.58 -7.66
CA THR A 108 -2.54 -10.31 -7.39
C THR A 108 -2.72 -8.99 -6.67
N ALA A 109 -1.97 -8.75 -5.59
CA ALA A 109 -2.04 -7.50 -4.84
C ALA A 109 -1.66 -6.28 -5.72
N LEU A 110 -0.66 -6.42 -6.59
CA LEU A 110 -0.25 -5.34 -7.51
C LEU A 110 -1.31 -5.07 -8.59
N TYR A 111 -1.97 -6.10 -9.13
CA TYR A 111 -3.06 -5.93 -10.09
C TYR A 111 -4.33 -5.36 -9.46
N GLU A 112 -4.65 -5.76 -8.22
CA GLU A 112 -5.75 -5.16 -7.46
C GLU A 112 -5.50 -3.68 -7.18
N ALA A 113 -4.26 -3.30 -6.88
CA ALA A 113 -3.87 -1.89 -6.77
C ALA A 113 -4.10 -1.11 -8.08
N LEU A 114 -3.73 -1.69 -9.23
CA LEU A 114 -3.91 -1.06 -10.55
C LEU A 114 -5.37 -0.72 -10.87
N ASN A 115 -6.31 -1.61 -10.52
CA ASN A 115 -7.74 -1.40 -10.77
C ASN A 115 -8.30 -0.15 -10.07
N ASP A 116 -7.66 0.29 -8.99
CA ASP A 116 -8.09 1.43 -8.19
C ASP A 116 -7.30 2.72 -8.50
N GLY A 117 -6.55 2.73 -9.60
CA GLY A 117 -5.79 3.87 -10.09
C GLY A 117 -4.37 3.95 -9.54
N LEU A 118 -3.93 2.98 -8.73
CA LEU A 118 -2.57 2.91 -8.20
C LEU A 118 -1.66 2.19 -9.20
N TYR A 119 -0.93 2.95 -10.01
CA TYR A 119 -0.03 2.38 -11.00
C TYR A 119 1.36 2.11 -10.43
N ILE A 120 1.66 0.81 -10.25
CA ILE A 120 2.96 0.33 -9.79
C ILE A 120 3.64 -0.37 -10.97
N PRO A 121 4.80 0.11 -11.45
CA PRO A 121 5.54 -0.57 -12.50
C PRO A 121 6.07 -1.92 -11.97
N ALA A 122 5.34 -2.99 -12.25
CA ALA A 122 5.61 -4.33 -11.73
C ALA A 122 6.56 -5.15 -12.61
N THR A 123 6.36 -5.10 -13.94
CA THR A 123 7.13 -5.84 -14.95
C THR A 123 7.34 -5.02 -16.23
N LYS A 124 8.35 -5.42 -17.02
CA LYS A 124 8.68 -4.84 -18.34
C LYS A 124 7.52 -5.03 -19.34
N GLY A 125 6.68 -4.01 -19.50
CA GLY A 125 5.57 -4.03 -20.48
C GLY A 125 4.31 -3.27 -20.05
N SER A 126 4.21 -2.84 -18.79
CA SER A 126 3.11 -1.98 -18.33
C SER A 126 3.30 -0.55 -18.88
N GLY A 127 2.28 -0.03 -19.58
CA GLY A 127 2.32 1.26 -20.28
C GLY A 127 1.61 2.41 -19.53
N ALA A 128 2.29 3.57 -19.53
CA ALA A 128 1.85 4.96 -19.29
C ALA A 128 0.45 5.23 -18.67
N ARG A 129 0.39 5.26 -17.34
CA ARG A 129 -0.49 6.13 -16.53
C ARG A 129 0.31 6.59 -15.30
N GLU A 130 -0.22 7.57 -14.56
CA GLU A 130 0.43 8.28 -13.43
C GLU A 130 1.45 7.42 -12.66
N ARG A 131 2.73 7.62 -12.99
CA ARG A 131 3.80 6.70 -12.64
C ARG A 131 4.20 6.94 -11.19
N LEU A 132 4.07 5.94 -10.31
CA LEU A 132 4.87 5.93 -9.08
C LEU A 132 6.32 5.72 -9.49
N GLU A 133 7.03 6.84 -9.62
CA GLU A 133 8.48 6.82 -9.78
C GLU A 133 9.10 6.48 -8.43
N PHE A 134 9.63 5.25 -8.32
CA PHE A 134 10.57 4.90 -7.26
C PHE A 134 11.75 5.86 -7.37
N GLY A 135 12.09 6.48 -6.23
CA GLY A 135 12.78 7.76 -6.15
C GLY A 135 14.04 7.91 -7.00
N ASP A 136 14.37 9.16 -7.34
CA ASP A 136 15.69 9.57 -7.79
C ASP A 136 16.69 9.42 -6.63
N TYR A 137 17.18 8.20 -6.42
CA TYR A 137 18.36 7.95 -5.57
C TYR A 137 19.59 7.85 -6.49
N PRO A 138 20.43 8.91 -6.56
CA PRO A 138 21.57 8.97 -7.49
C PRO A 138 22.71 8.01 -7.16
N ASP A 139 22.81 7.52 -5.92
CA ASP A 139 23.94 6.69 -5.45
C ASP A 139 23.80 5.18 -5.71
N LEU A 140 22.74 4.73 -6.39
CA LEU A 140 22.47 3.30 -6.63
C LEU A 140 22.22 2.97 -8.11
N ARG A 141 22.57 3.89 -9.02
CA ARG A 141 22.59 3.65 -10.47
C ARG A 141 23.87 2.91 -10.87
N ASP A 142 23.98 1.63 -10.51
CA ASP A 142 25.05 0.83 -11.10
C ASP A 142 24.72 0.43 -12.55
N ASP A 143 23.45 0.41 -12.96
CA ASP A 143 23.10 0.29 -14.39
C ASP A 143 21.65 0.73 -14.69
N PRO A 144 21.40 1.72 -15.59
CA PRO A 144 20.04 2.04 -16.07
C PRO A 144 19.36 0.89 -16.83
N ALA A 145 20.09 -0.17 -17.23
CA ALA A 145 19.52 -1.40 -17.75
C ALA A 145 19.03 -2.36 -16.67
N ASP A 146 19.43 -2.16 -15.40
CA ASP A 146 19.09 -3.05 -14.30
C ASP A 146 17.71 -2.66 -13.73
N SER A 147 16.72 -3.37 -14.27
CA SER A 147 15.27 -3.30 -14.06
C SER A 147 14.79 -2.53 -12.81
N LYS A 148 14.09 -1.40 -13.03
CA LYS A 148 13.22 -0.70 -12.04
C LYS A 148 11.99 -1.54 -11.59
N TRP A 149 11.89 -2.79 -12.01
CA TRP A 149 10.69 -3.61 -11.90
C TRP A 149 10.78 -4.47 -10.66
N VAL A 150 9.83 -4.26 -9.74
CA VAL A 150 9.85 -4.91 -8.43
C VAL A 150 9.78 -6.43 -8.56
N LEU A 151 8.89 -6.96 -9.42
CA LEU A 151 8.75 -8.41 -9.57
C LEU A 151 10.01 -9.04 -10.17
N ASP A 152 10.61 -8.44 -11.19
CA ASP A 152 11.84 -8.94 -11.82
C ASP A 152 12.98 -9.12 -10.80
N LYS A 153 13.14 -8.20 -9.82
CA LYS A 153 14.17 -8.32 -8.79
C LYS A 153 13.92 -9.50 -7.85
N PHE A 154 12.66 -9.74 -7.51
CA PHE A 154 12.26 -10.87 -6.67
C PHE A 154 12.34 -12.21 -7.42
N GLU A 155 12.01 -12.22 -8.71
CA GLU A 155 12.16 -13.38 -9.59
C GLU A 155 13.63 -13.76 -9.73
N LYS A 156 14.52 -12.81 -10.05
CA LYS A 156 15.98 -13.06 -10.10
C LYS A 156 16.53 -13.61 -8.78
N ALA A 157 16.12 -13.06 -7.64
CA ALA A 157 16.52 -13.58 -6.33
C ALA A 157 16.01 -15.00 -6.07
N THR A 158 14.80 -15.33 -6.55
CA THR A 158 14.22 -16.66 -6.46
C THR A 158 14.98 -17.65 -7.35
N GLU A 159 15.28 -17.26 -8.58
CA GLU A 159 16.07 -18.06 -9.54
C GLU A 159 17.48 -18.36 -9.00
N ALA A 160 18.16 -17.35 -8.45
CA ALA A 160 19.49 -17.53 -7.86
C ALA A 160 19.46 -18.49 -6.65
N LEU A 161 18.44 -18.40 -5.79
CA LEU A 161 18.25 -19.33 -4.68
C LEU A 161 17.96 -20.77 -5.15
N ASN A 162 17.19 -20.95 -6.22
CA ASN A 162 16.96 -22.28 -6.81
C ASN A 162 18.26 -22.85 -7.36
N ALA A 163 19.03 -22.06 -8.11
CA ALA A 163 20.33 -22.48 -8.64
C ALA A 163 21.30 -22.89 -7.51
N MET A 164 21.28 -22.15 -6.39
CA MET A 164 22.07 -22.48 -5.21
C MET A 164 21.58 -23.75 -4.50
N ALA A 165 20.27 -23.97 -4.39
CA ALA A 165 19.68 -25.15 -3.76
C ALA A 165 19.89 -26.44 -4.57
N GLU A 166 19.98 -26.33 -5.90
CA GLU A 166 20.20 -27.45 -6.82
C GLU A 166 21.68 -27.73 -7.11
N SER A 167 22.58 -26.87 -6.63
CA SER A 167 24.01 -27.00 -6.88
C SER A 167 24.62 -28.14 -6.07
N ASP A 168 25.25 -29.08 -6.78
CA ASP A 168 26.08 -30.15 -6.21
C ASP A 168 27.51 -29.67 -5.87
N ALA A 169 27.82 -28.39 -6.07
CA ALA A 169 29.15 -27.85 -5.79
C ALA A 169 29.46 -27.97 -4.30
N ASP A 170 30.69 -28.38 -3.96
CA ASP A 170 31.11 -28.36 -2.57
C ASP A 170 31.12 -26.91 -2.08
N SER A 171 30.56 -26.71 -0.88
CA SER A 171 30.55 -25.45 -0.14
C SER A 171 31.90 -24.74 -0.01
N SER A 172 33.01 -25.48 -0.18
CA SER A 172 34.38 -24.92 -0.16
C SER A 172 34.96 -24.58 -1.53
N SER A 173 34.23 -24.83 -2.61
CA SER A 173 34.69 -24.57 -3.98
C SER A 173 34.50 -23.10 -4.37
N ASP A 174 35.41 -22.59 -5.21
CA ASP A 174 35.33 -21.23 -5.76
C ASP A 174 34.00 -20.99 -6.49
N ALA A 175 33.48 -22.02 -7.18
CA ALA A 175 32.18 -21.97 -7.86
C ALA A 175 31.01 -21.77 -6.88
N TRP A 176 31.07 -22.38 -5.69
CA TRP A 176 30.06 -22.16 -4.66
C TRP A 176 30.15 -20.74 -4.07
N VAL A 177 31.35 -20.23 -3.86
CA VAL A 177 31.57 -18.86 -3.37
C VAL A 177 30.99 -17.84 -4.34
N GLU A 178 31.28 -17.97 -5.64
CA GLU A 178 30.74 -17.10 -6.69
C GLU A 178 29.20 -17.15 -6.74
N LEU A 179 28.63 -18.36 -6.70
CA LEU A 179 27.18 -18.55 -6.67
C LEU A 179 26.52 -17.94 -5.42
N TRP A 180 27.17 -18.05 -4.26
CA TRP A 180 26.69 -17.46 -3.01
C TRP A 180 26.72 -15.94 -3.07
N GLU A 181 27.80 -15.34 -3.58
CA GLU A 181 27.93 -13.90 -3.74
C GLU A 181 26.89 -13.32 -4.71
N ASP A 182 26.67 -13.99 -5.84
CA ASP A 182 25.66 -13.61 -6.82
C ASP A 182 24.23 -13.72 -6.25
N THR A 183 23.93 -14.82 -5.56
CA THR A 183 22.64 -15.01 -4.87
C THR A 183 22.41 -13.92 -3.82
N ARG A 184 23.44 -13.63 -3.01
CA ARG A 184 23.38 -12.56 -2.01
C ARG A 184 23.14 -11.21 -2.65
N HIS A 185 23.80 -10.92 -3.77
CA HIS A 185 23.61 -9.69 -4.52
C HIS A 185 22.14 -9.53 -4.96
N HIS A 186 21.54 -10.58 -5.54
CA HIS A 186 20.14 -10.53 -5.97
C HIS A 186 19.15 -10.37 -4.81
N ILE A 187 19.36 -11.05 -3.68
CA ILE A 187 18.51 -10.89 -2.49
C ILE A 187 18.58 -9.46 -1.94
N LEU A 188 19.79 -8.88 -1.86
CA LEU A 188 19.96 -7.50 -1.41
C LEU A 188 19.28 -6.52 -2.38
N SER A 189 19.36 -6.78 -3.68
CA SER A 189 18.66 -5.99 -4.71
C SER A 189 17.14 -6.04 -4.51
N ALA A 190 16.56 -7.22 -4.29
CA ALA A 190 15.13 -7.39 -4.01
C ALA A 190 14.71 -6.69 -2.71
N HIS A 191 15.50 -6.82 -1.64
CA HIS A 191 15.22 -6.18 -0.35
C HIS A 191 15.19 -4.65 -0.45
N ARG A 192 16.17 -4.06 -1.15
CA ARG A 192 16.22 -2.62 -1.42
C ARG A 192 15.01 -2.17 -2.23
N CYS A 193 14.69 -2.92 -3.30
CA CYS A 193 13.54 -2.63 -4.14
C CYS A 193 12.21 -2.65 -3.35
N ARG A 194 12.05 -3.59 -2.41
CA ARG A 194 10.91 -3.60 -1.48
C ARG A 194 10.88 -2.38 -0.56
N ALA A 195 12.02 -1.96 -0.03
CA ALA A 195 12.11 -0.80 0.83
C ALA A 195 11.68 0.47 0.07
N ASP A 196 12.16 0.65 -1.16
CA ASP A 196 11.78 1.76 -2.04
C ASP A 196 10.29 1.72 -2.39
N LEU A 197 9.75 0.53 -2.70
CA LEU A 197 8.32 0.34 -2.93
C LEU A 197 7.50 0.71 -1.70
N SER A 198 7.89 0.21 -0.53
CA SER A 198 7.21 0.53 0.72
C SER A 198 7.22 2.03 0.99
N HIS A 199 8.34 2.72 0.73
CA HIS A 199 8.45 4.16 0.91
C HIS A 199 7.51 4.92 -0.03
N ALA A 200 7.52 4.57 -1.32
CA ALA A 200 6.65 5.18 -2.33
C ALA A 200 5.17 4.98 -2.01
N LEU A 201 4.81 3.78 -1.55
CA LEU A 201 3.45 3.44 -1.12
C LEU A 201 3.00 4.22 0.12
N MET A 202 3.89 4.45 1.09
CA MET A 202 3.55 5.25 2.28
C MET A 202 3.34 6.72 1.93
N ARG A 203 4.16 7.29 1.05
CA ARG A 203 3.96 8.65 0.52
C ARG A 203 2.61 8.79 -0.19
N HIS A 204 2.17 7.75 -0.90
CA HIS A 204 0.86 7.74 -1.53
C HIS A 204 -0.29 7.70 -0.49
N VAL A 205 -0.13 6.91 0.58
CA VAL A 205 -1.11 6.87 1.69
C VAL A 205 -1.22 8.22 2.40
N GLU A 206 -0.10 8.90 2.65
CA GLU A 206 -0.09 10.27 3.20
C GLU A 206 -0.91 11.23 2.34
N THR A 207 -0.79 11.11 1.01
CA THR A 207 -1.51 11.94 0.04
C THR A 207 -3.02 11.66 0.04
N ILE A 208 -3.44 10.40 0.15
CA ILE A 208 -4.86 10.01 0.12
C ILE A 208 -5.57 10.32 1.42
N ALA A 209 -4.92 10.03 2.55
CA ALA A 209 -5.59 9.96 3.83
C ALA A 209 -5.43 11.25 4.67
N ASP A 210 -4.59 12.21 4.23
CA ASP A 210 -4.15 13.35 5.05
C ASP A 210 -3.67 12.90 6.45
N VAL A 211 -3.12 11.69 6.51
CA VAL A 211 -2.63 11.06 7.73
C VAL A 211 -1.15 11.35 7.82
N THR A 212 -0.72 11.95 8.93
CA THR A 212 0.69 12.04 9.30
C THR A 212 1.19 10.64 9.64
N THR A 213 2.05 10.09 8.81
CA THR A 213 2.75 8.83 9.05
C THR A 213 3.77 9.01 10.17
N ILE A 214 3.72 8.13 11.17
CA ILE A 214 4.78 8.01 12.16
C ILE A 214 5.87 7.16 11.50
N GLU A 215 6.97 7.79 11.09
CA GLU A 215 8.17 7.08 10.63
C GLU A 215 8.64 6.14 11.74
N THR A 216 8.34 4.86 11.59
CA THR A 216 9.03 3.80 12.33
C THR A 216 10.38 3.65 11.66
N ARG A 217 11.38 4.38 12.16
CA ARG A 217 12.78 4.15 11.76
C ARG A 217 13.04 2.64 11.85
N CYS A 218 13.29 2.04 10.69
CA CYS A 218 13.68 0.65 10.60
C CYS A 218 15.08 0.53 11.21
N LEU A 219 15.15 0.33 12.53
CA LEU A 219 16.36 -0.08 13.25
C LEU A 219 16.60 -1.58 13.07
N ILE A 220 16.26 -2.13 11.91
CA ILE A 220 16.85 -3.39 11.46
C ILE A 220 18.12 -2.98 10.73
N SER A 221 19.14 -2.65 11.50
CA SER A 221 20.50 -2.95 11.05
C SER A 221 20.53 -4.46 10.88
N VAL A 222 20.23 -4.95 9.68
CA VAL A 222 20.72 -6.28 9.30
C VAL A 222 22.22 -6.12 9.41
N ASN A 223 22.78 -6.66 10.49
CA ASN A 223 24.21 -6.66 10.74
C ASN A 223 24.81 -7.71 9.78
N LEU A 224 24.68 -7.45 8.47
CA LEU A 224 25.55 -7.97 7.44
C LEU A 224 26.84 -7.17 7.58
N ALA A 225 27.53 -7.36 8.70
CA ALA A 225 28.94 -7.05 8.75
C ALA A 225 29.58 -7.74 7.52
N PRO A 226 30.55 -7.11 6.85
CA PRO A 226 31.36 -7.85 5.89
C PRO A 226 31.87 -9.07 6.66
N VAL A 227 31.46 -10.27 6.22
CA VAL A 227 32.06 -11.50 6.73
C VAL A 227 33.54 -11.31 6.44
N SER A 228 34.34 -11.11 7.48
CA SER A 228 35.78 -10.96 7.28
C SER A 228 36.26 -12.26 6.66
N ASP A 229 37.19 -12.17 5.71
CA ASP A 229 37.80 -13.34 5.07
C ASP A 229 38.28 -14.39 6.09
N ASP A 230 38.63 -13.94 7.30
CA ASP A 230 39.00 -14.79 8.44
C ASP A 230 37.89 -15.76 8.89
N LEU A 231 36.62 -15.36 8.83
CA LEU A 231 35.49 -16.19 9.27
C LEU A 231 35.14 -17.29 8.25
N VAL A 232 35.30 -16.99 6.95
CA VAL A 232 35.21 -17.99 5.88
C VAL A 232 36.39 -18.97 5.97
N GLN A 233 37.60 -18.47 6.25
CA GLN A 233 38.77 -19.33 6.45
C GLN A 233 38.67 -20.21 7.71
N ASP A 234 38.13 -19.72 8.82
CA ASP A 234 38.00 -20.49 10.06
C ASP A 234 36.90 -21.56 9.97
N VAL A 235 35.80 -21.31 9.27
CA VAL A 235 34.77 -22.35 9.00
C VAL A 235 35.35 -23.45 8.09
N CYS A 236 36.13 -23.08 7.07
CA CYS A 236 36.84 -24.03 6.21
C CYS A 236 37.92 -24.84 6.96
N ARG A 237 38.58 -24.27 7.98
CA ARG A 237 39.57 -24.97 8.82
C ARG A 237 38.93 -25.92 9.83
N LEU A 238 37.82 -25.51 10.46
CA LEU A 238 37.10 -26.36 11.42
C LEU A 238 36.44 -27.58 10.74
N ARG A 239 36.08 -27.48 9.46
CA ARG A 239 35.52 -28.60 8.71
C ARG A 239 36.56 -29.60 8.16
N ARG A 240 37.81 -29.17 7.94
CA ARG A 240 38.95 -30.04 7.56
C ARG A 240 39.61 -30.78 8.73
N SER A 241 39.23 -30.46 9.97
CA SER A 241 39.86 -31.01 11.19
C SER A 241 38.94 -31.95 12.00
N GLY A 242 37.76 -32.29 11.48
CA GLY A 242 36.94 -33.38 12.02
C GLY A 242 37.41 -34.75 11.52
N PRO A 243 37.38 -35.81 12.36
CA PRO A 243 37.87 -37.15 12.04
C PRO A 243 37.09 -37.87 10.94
#